data_AF-A0A9P9IMY6-F1
#
_entry.id   AF-A0A9P9IMY6-F1
#
_cell.length_a   1.000
_cell.length_b   1.000
_cell.length_c   1.000
_cell.angle_alpha   90.00
_cell.angle_beta   90.00
_cell.angle_gamma   90.00
#
_symmetry.space_group_name_H-M   'P 1'
#
loop_
_entity.id
_entity.type
_entity.pdbx_description
1 polymer ?
#
loop_
_entity_poly.entity_id
_entity_poly.type
_entity_poly.pdbx_seq_one_letter_code
_entity_poly.pdbx_strand_id
1 'polypeptide(L)'
;MMRHDPQFATFHHTYLNEIANFDLQNAFLEEEKQSQLFRLFAHVSLTRDPRATADMVPDEVWANLPPDPEIVKLEEQRAELKQGNYQIDGHIDEEKIRQLTEEIRQKRAHRYLQVVRQYCEHYFYNHPTWDIERQARGEEEKYAEPVINVTIPERAGLAEIFCHQPDDWTEDQIFRRKIEAIDLMVALCDKRETVKQTEPLETEHKSLPSPDRFPLLLHAAQCPDCIGDERLSREERAFTYCRPTVINDHFDDQHLIRRERAEQSGERIRCEHPNHVQRVHGVTLRSAEQVKQRRLRRTRRRQMVKGKRQQ
;
A
#
# COMPACT_ATOMS: atom_id res chain seq x y z
N MET A 1 19.92 5.54 17.60
CA MET A 1 20.12 6.12 16.24
C MET A 1 19.71 5.07 15.22
N MET A 2 18.40 4.99 14.93
CA MET A 2 17.84 4.06 13.95
C MET A 2 18.25 4.51 12.55
N ARG A 3 18.86 3.61 11.76
CA ARG A 3 19.30 3.90 10.40
C ARG A 3 18.07 3.96 9.49
N HIS A 4 17.90 5.08 8.78
CA HIS A 4 16.93 5.24 7.71
C HIS A 4 17.20 4.20 6.62
N ASP A 5 16.27 3.25 6.44
CA ASP A 5 16.17 2.44 5.23
C ASP A 5 15.27 3.19 4.23
N PRO A 6 15.80 3.65 3.09
CA PRO A 6 15.02 4.36 2.07
C PRO A 6 13.91 3.49 1.42
N GLN A 7 13.84 2.19 1.72
CA GLN A 7 12.78 1.30 1.22
C GLN A 7 11.55 1.22 2.13
N PHE A 8 11.54 1.92 3.28
CA PHE A 8 10.37 2.02 4.17
C PHE A 8 9.30 2.93 3.55
N ALA A 9 8.55 2.39 2.60
CA ALA A 9 7.53 3.11 1.83
C ALA A 9 6.37 3.64 2.70
N THR A 10 6.16 3.09 3.91
CA THR A 10 5.10 3.55 4.83
C THR A 10 5.31 4.97 5.34
N PHE A 11 6.55 5.44 5.45
CA PHE A 11 6.85 6.81 5.87
C PHE A 11 6.93 7.80 4.69
N HIS A 12 7.35 7.35 3.50
CA HIS A 12 7.57 8.27 2.38
C HIS A 12 6.30 8.65 1.61
N HIS A 13 5.28 7.79 1.53
CA HIS A 13 4.03 8.13 0.83
C HIS A 13 3.15 9.15 1.59
N THR A 14 3.39 9.34 2.88
CA THR A 14 2.64 10.26 3.75
C THR A 14 3.37 11.56 4.03
N TYR A 15 4.57 11.74 3.47
CA TYR A 15 5.45 12.85 3.81
C TYR A 15 5.93 13.60 2.56
N LEU A 16 5.09 14.53 2.08
CA LEU A 16 5.47 15.56 1.11
C LEU A 16 5.32 16.93 1.77
N ASN A 17 6.31 17.28 2.59
CA ASN A 17 6.49 18.67 3.00
C ASN A 17 7.79 19.16 2.34
N GLU A 18 7.69 19.56 1.06
CA GLU A 18 8.86 19.91 0.24
C GLU A 18 9.33 21.36 0.44
N ILE A 19 8.64 22.20 1.23
CA ILE A 19 8.96 23.63 1.31
C ILE A 19 8.74 24.16 2.73
N ALA A 20 9.75 24.05 3.60
CA ALA A 20 9.85 24.89 4.79
C ALA A 20 11.25 25.54 4.82
N ASN A 21 11.43 26.58 4.01
CA ASN A 21 12.67 27.37 3.94
C ASN A 21 12.55 28.76 4.58
N PHE A 22 11.40 29.10 5.19
CA PHE A 22 11.16 30.43 5.73
C PHE A 22 10.79 30.40 7.22
N ASP A 23 11.58 31.09 8.02
CA ASP A 23 11.40 31.28 9.45
C ASP A 23 10.62 32.58 9.67
N LEU A 24 9.30 32.48 9.57
CA LEU A 24 8.39 33.63 9.70
C LEU A 24 8.45 34.25 11.10
N GLN A 25 8.78 33.46 12.11
CA GLN A 25 8.77 33.88 13.50
C GLN A 25 9.97 34.79 13.82
N ASN A 26 11.18 34.41 13.41
CA ASN A 26 12.36 35.26 13.58
C ASN A 26 12.38 36.46 12.62
N ALA A 27 11.79 36.33 11.43
CA ALA A 27 11.59 37.47 10.55
C ALA A 27 10.65 38.52 11.16
N PHE A 28 9.65 38.11 11.94
CA PHE A 28 8.77 39.01 12.68
C PHE A 28 9.43 39.59 13.93
N LEU A 29 10.30 38.83 14.61
CA LEU A 29 11.01 39.23 15.83
C LEU A 29 12.33 39.96 15.56
N GLU A 30 12.71 40.17 14.29
CA GLU A 30 13.98 40.77 13.85
C GLU A 30 15.24 40.07 14.42
N GLU A 31 15.16 38.76 14.68
CA GLU A 31 16.26 37.96 15.22
C GLU A 31 17.10 37.28 14.13
N GLU A 32 18.38 37.01 14.41
CA GLU A 32 19.27 36.34 13.45
C GLU A 32 18.79 34.92 13.12
N LYS A 33 18.85 34.56 11.83
CA LYS A 33 18.39 33.27 11.29
C LYS A 33 19.12 32.09 11.94
N GLN A 34 18.54 31.48 12.97
CA GLN A 34 19.09 30.30 13.62
C GLN A 34 18.83 29.00 12.84
N SER A 35 19.29 28.96 11.58
CA SER A 35 19.06 27.85 10.63
C SER A 35 19.43 26.45 11.13
N GLN A 36 20.36 26.34 12.09
CA GLN A 36 20.78 25.07 12.68
C GLN A 36 19.89 24.63 13.86
N LEU A 37 19.41 25.57 14.67
CA LEU A 37 18.46 25.31 15.76
C LEU A 37 17.09 24.96 15.19
N PHE A 38 16.65 25.60 14.10
CA PHE A 38 15.48 25.14 13.34
C PHE A 38 15.69 23.78 12.69
N ARG A 39 16.90 23.42 12.23
CA ARG A 39 17.16 22.05 11.77
C ARG A 39 17.03 21.03 12.91
N LEU A 40 17.49 21.37 14.11
CA LEU A 40 17.39 20.52 15.30
C LEU A 40 15.94 20.41 15.83
N PHE A 41 15.18 21.50 15.84
CA PHE A 41 13.79 21.54 16.29
C PHE A 41 12.78 21.16 15.19
N ALA A 42 13.05 21.34 13.91
CA ALA A 42 12.18 20.86 12.83
C ALA A 42 12.19 19.32 12.70
N HIS A 43 13.13 18.64 13.35
CA HIS A 43 13.07 17.20 13.57
C HIS A 43 12.12 16.80 14.73
N VAL A 44 11.71 17.76 15.57
CA VAL A 44 10.82 17.55 16.73
C VAL A 44 9.59 18.43 16.56
N SER A 45 8.53 17.82 16.02
CA SER A 45 7.31 18.43 15.47
C SER A 45 7.42 18.86 14.00
N LEU A 46 7.74 17.90 13.13
CA LEU A 46 7.08 17.97 11.83
C LEU A 46 5.58 17.68 12.04
N THR A 47 4.84 18.73 12.40
CA THR A 47 3.38 18.72 12.52
C THR A 47 2.85 18.37 11.15
N ARG A 48 2.54 17.08 10.98
CA ARG A 48 1.65 16.61 9.93
C ARG A 48 0.39 17.48 10.06
N ASP A 49 0.11 18.28 9.04
CA ASP A 49 -1.24 18.80 8.90
C ASP A 49 -2.15 17.57 8.73
N PRO A 50 -3.02 17.24 9.70
CA PRO A 50 -3.87 16.06 9.58
C PRO A 50 -4.88 16.21 8.43
N ARG A 51 -5.11 17.43 7.94
CA ARG A 51 -5.95 17.74 6.78
C ARG A 51 -5.27 17.35 5.47
N ALA A 52 -3.94 17.31 5.48
CA ALA A 52 -3.12 16.89 4.36
C ALA A 52 -3.06 15.37 4.22
N THR A 53 -4.08 14.78 3.59
CA THR A 53 -4.13 13.34 3.26
C THR A 53 -3.40 13.02 1.95
N ALA A 54 -3.17 11.74 1.65
CA ALA A 54 -2.62 11.35 0.35
C ALA A 54 -3.59 11.67 -0.82
N ASP A 55 -4.89 11.58 -0.55
CA ASP A 55 -5.97 11.90 -1.49
C ASP A 55 -6.56 13.29 -1.17
N MET A 56 -5.76 14.35 -1.29
CA MET A 56 -6.23 15.72 -1.00
C MET A 56 -7.15 16.31 -2.08
N VAL A 57 -7.08 15.80 -3.30
CA VAL A 57 -7.77 16.39 -4.45
C VAL A 57 -9.25 16.05 -4.35
N PRO A 58 -10.15 17.04 -4.18
CA PRO A 58 -11.59 16.78 -4.10
C PRO A 58 -12.13 16.16 -5.39
N ASP A 59 -13.15 15.33 -5.27
CA ASP A 59 -13.84 14.72 -6.42
C ASP A 59 -14.36 15.75 -7.42
N GLU A 60 -14.76 16.94 -6.94
CA GLU A 60 -15.17 18.07 -7.78
C GLU A 60 -14.03 18.55 -8.70
N VAL A 61 -12.79 18.58 -8.21
CA VAL A 61 -11.63 18.97 -9.03
C VAL A 61 -11.35 17.91 -10.09
N TRP A 62 -11.51 16.63 -9.75
CA TRP A 62 -11.39 15.54 -10.72
C TRP A 62 -12.50 15.58 -11.78
N ALA A 63 -13.75 15.85 -11.38
CA ALA A 63 -14.90 15.90 -12.29
C ALA A 63 -14.81 17.07 -13.28
N ASN A 64 -14.22 18.19 -12.87
CA ASN A 64 -14.05 19.37 -13.72
C ASN A 64 -12.79 19.32 -14.60
N LEU A 65 -11.93 18.30 -14.44
CA LEU A 65 -10.69 18.21 -15.19
C LEU A 65 -10.96 17.76 -16.64
N PRO A 66 -10.62 18.57 -17.67
CA PRO A 66 -10.87 18.19 -19.07
C PRO A 66 -10.09 16.94 -19.43
N PRO A 67 -10.56 16.01 -20.28
CA PRO A 67 -9.78 14.84 -20.66
C PRO A 67 -8.49 15.24 -21.40
N ASP A 68 -7.42 14.46 -21.22
CA ASP A 68 -6.13 14.72 -21.86
C ASP A 68 -6.23 14.33 -23.33
N PRO A 69 -6.01 15.28 -24.26
CA PRO A 69 -6.17 15.03 -25.69
C PRO A 69 -5.23 13.94 -26.20
N GLU A 70 -4.07 13.75 -25.59
CA GLU A 70 -3.13 12.70 -25.99
C GLU A 70 -3.60 11.31 -25.55
N ILE A 71 -4.13 11.20 -24.33
CA ILE A 71 -4.72 9.95 -23.82
C ILE A 71 -5.93 9.54 -24.67
N VAL A 72 -6.80 10.50 -25.01
CA VAL A 72 -7.98 10.25 -25.86
C VAL A 72 -7.57 9.72 -27.24
N LYS A 73 -6.59 10.35 -27.89
CA LYS A 73 -6.08 9.89 -29.19
C LYS A 73 -5.51 8.47 -29.13
N LEU A 74 -4.77 8.13 -28.07
CA LEU A 74 -4.24 6.78 -27.90
C LEU A 74 -5.34 5.74 -27.66
N GLU A 75 -6.42 6.13 -26.97
CA GLU A 75 -7.59 5.29 -26.75
C GLU A 75 -8.36 5.02 -28.05
N GLU A 76 -8.54 6.05 -28.89
CA GLU A 76 -9.13 5.94 -30.22
C GLU A 76 -8.32 4.99 -31.10
N GLN A 77 -6.99 5.20 -31.20
CA GLN A 77 -6.09 4.31 -31.94
C GLN A 77 -6.17 2.86 -31.44
N ARG A 78 -6.25 2.67 -30.12
CA ARG A 78 -6.41 1.34 -29.53
C ARG A 78 -7.76 0.72 -29.88
N ALA A 79 -8.83 1.51 -29.92
CA ALA A 79 -10.17 1.04 -30.28
C ALA A 79 -10.25 0.65 -31.75
N GLU A 80 -9.67 1.44 -32.65
CA GLU A 80 -9.55 1.16 -34.08
C GLU A 80 -8.82 -0.15 -34.34
N LEU A 81 -7.67 -0.36 -33.68
CA LEU A 81 -6.90 -1.60 -33.82
C LEU A 81 -7.62 -2.83 -33.24
N LYS A 82 -8.49 -2.64 -32.25
CA LYS A 82 -9.29 -3.74 -31.69
C LYS A 82 -10.49 -4.10 -32.57
N GLN A 83 -11.03 -3.16 -33.35
CA GLN A 83 -12.24 -3.36 -34.18
C GLN A 83 -13.41 -4.02 -33.41
N GLY A 84 -13.53 -3.76 -32.10
CA GLY A 84 -14.54 -4.38 -31.23
C GLY A 84 -14.20 -5.76 -30.69
N ASN A 85 -13.05 -6.34 -31.03
CA ASN A 85 -12.60 -7.63 -30.50
C ASN A 85 -12.12 -7.50 -29.04
N TYR A 86 -12.72 -8.31 -28.17
CA TYR A 86 -12.35 -8.37 -26.75
C TYR A 86 -11.11 -9.25 -26.51
N GLN A 87 -10.90 -10.28 -27.34
CA GLN A 87 -9.77 -11.21 -27.23
C GLN A 87 -8.61 -10.74 -28.12
N ILE A 88 -7.51 -10.33 -27.47
CA ILE A 88 -6.34 -9.75 -28.14
C ILE A 88 -5.27 -10.83 -28.40
N ASP A 89 -5.30 -11.94 -27.65
CA ASP A 89 -4.33 -13.03 -27.76
C ASP A 89 -4.42 -13.69 -29.14
N GLY A 90 -3.35 -13.60 -29.94
CA GLY A 90 -3.29 -14.12 -31.32
C GLY A 90 -3.75 -13.14 -32.40
N HIS A 91 -4.10 -11.91 -32.04
CA HIS A 91 -4.45 -10.86 -33.01
C HIS A 91 -3.20 -10.35 -33.76
N ILE A 92 -3.37 -9.94 -35.02
CA ILE A 92 -2.26 -9.43 -35.86
C ILE A 92 -1.60 -8.23 -35.19
N ASP A 93 -2.42 -7.31 -34.66
CA ASP A 93 -1.96 -6.12 -33.94
C ASP A 93 -1.79 -6.31 -32.43
N GLU A 94 -1.69 -7.54 -31.92
CA GLU A 94 -1.61 -7.83 -30.47
C GLU A 94 -0.51 -7.00 -29.77
N GLU A 95 0.67 -6.97 -30.37
CA GLU A 95 1.82 -6.25 -29.80
C GLU A 95 1.54 -4.75 -29.71
N LYS A 96 1.04 -4.14 -30.79
CA LYS A 96 0.72 -2.71 -30.83
C LYS A 96 -0.40 -2.35 -29.85
N ILE A 97 -1.43 -3.18 -29.73
CA ILE A 97 -2.53 -2.97 -28.77
C ILE A 97 -2.02 -3.05 -27.32
N ARG A 98 -1.11 -4.00 -27.01
CA ARG A 98 -0.51 -4.12 -25.68
C ARG A 98 0.39 -2.92 -25.35
N GLN A 99 1.17 -2.44 -26.31
CA GLN A 99 2.02 -1.26 -26.15
C GLN A 99 1.16 -0.01 -25.86
N LEU A 100 0.14 0.26 -26.69
CA LEU A 100 -0.78 1.38 -26.47
C LEU A 100 -1.48 1.29 -25.10
N THR A 101 -1.85 0.08 -24.67
CA THR A 101 -2.47 -0.11 -23.35
C THR A 101 -1.53 0.29 -22.21
N GLU A 102 -0.24 -0.06 -22.30
CA GLU A 102 0.75 0.31 -21.30
C GLU A 102 1.09 1.80 -21.35
N GLU A 103 1.16 2.40 -22.53
CA GLU A 103 1.39 3.83 -22.71
C GLU A 103 0.24 4.67 -22.13
N ILE A 104 -1.02 4.30 -22.41
CA ILE A 104 -2.20 4.91 -21.81
C ILE A 104 -2.12 4.80 -20.27
N ARG A 105 -1.75 3.64 -19.74
CA ARG A 105 -1.61 3.43 -18.29
C ARG A 105 -0.56 4.36 -17.70
N GLN A 106 0.60 4.48 -18.34
CA GLN A 106 1.69 5.34 -17.87
C GLN A 106 1.30 6.82 -17.93
N LYS A 107 0.66 7.27 -19.01
CA LYS A 107 0.18 8.65 -19.13
C LYS A 107 -0.91 8.98 -18.12
N ARG A 108 -1.87 8.09 -17.90
CA ARG A 108 -2.91 8.26 -16.85
C ARG A 108 -2.27 8.36 -15.46
N ALA A 109 -1.31 7.50 -15.14
CA ALA A 109 -0.60 7.55 -13.86
C ALA A 109 0.21 8.85 -13.70
N HIS A 110 0.94 9.26 -14.74
CA HIS A 110 1.69 10.51 -14.73
C HIS A 110 0.78 11.72 -14.54
N ARG A 111 -0.35 11.76 -15.26
CA ARG A 111 -1.34 12.81 -15.17
C ARG A 111 -1.98 12.89 -13.78
N TYR A 112 -2.34 11.74 -13.20
CA TYR A 112 -2.84 11.68 -11.82
C TYR A 112 -1.83 12.29 -10.85
N LEU A 113 -0.56 11.86 -10.91
CA LEU A 113 0.50 12.40 -10.06
C LEU A 113 0.71 13.90 -10.26
N GLN A 114 0.64 14.39 -11.50
CA GLN A 114 0.79 15.80 -11.82
C GLN A 114 -0.35 16.64 -11.20
N VAL A 115 -1.60 16.19 -11.32
CA VAL A 115 -2.76 16.89 -10.75
C VAL A 115 -2.69 16.91 -9.23
N VAL A 116 -2.39 15.77 -8.61
CA VAL A 116 -2.20 15.69 -7.15
C VAL A 116 -1.13 16.67 -6.71
N ARG A 117 0.03 16.67 -7.39
CA ARG A 117 1.11 17.61 -7.08
C ARG A 117 0.67 19.06 -7.19
N GLN A 118 0.06 19.46 -8.32
CA GLN A 118 -0.37 20.84 -8.55
C GLN A 118 -1.42 21.30 -7.53
N TYR A 119 -2.36 20.42 -7.20
CA TYR A 119 -3.37 20.71 -6.19
C TYR A 119 -2.76 20.82 -4.80
N CYS A 120 -1.83 19.93 -4.43
CA CYS A 120 -1.10 20.03 -3.17
C CYS A 120 -0.34 21.36 -3.07
N GLU A 121 0.39 21.75 -4.13
CA GLU A 121 1.09 23.04 -4.19
C GLU A 121 0.12 24.21 -4.02
N HIS A 122 -1.03 24.19 -4.70
CA HIS A 122 -2.08 25.20 -4.57
C HIS A 122 -2.70 25.23 -3.16
N TYR A 123 -2.98 24.06 -2.58
CA TYR A 123 -3.55 23.92 -1.25
C TYR A 123 -2.59 24.54 -0.22
N PHE A 124 -1.34 24.10 -0.16
CA PHE A 124 -0.38 24.60 0.83
C PHE A 124 -0.05 26.08 0.65
N TYR A 125 -0.06 26.59 -0.59
CA TYR A 125 0.15 28.01 -0.85
C TYR A 125 -1.00 28.87 -0.33
N ASN A 126 -2.26 28.45 -0.52
CA ASN A 126 -3.44 29.25 -0.19
C ASN A 126 -4.03 28.97 1.20
N HIS A 127 -3.74 27.80 1.79
CA HIS A 127 -4.32 27.38 3.07
C HIS A 127 -4.09 28.38 4.21
N PRO A 128 -2.88 28.97 4.39
CA PRO A 128 -2.69 29.99 5.43
C PRO A 128 -3.63 31.19 5.27
N THR A 129 -3.88 31.63 4.03
CA THR A 129 -4.82 32.72 3.74
C THR A 129 -6.25 32.32 4.10
N TRP A 130 -6.66 31.11 3.72
CA TRP A 130 -7.99 30.59 4.05
C TRP A 130 -8.22 30.46 5.56
N ASP A 131 -7.20 30.04 6.32
CA ASP A 131 -7.27 29.98 7.79
C ASP A 131 -7.47 31.37 8.40
N ILE A 132 -6.73 32.39 7.93
CA ILE A 132 -6.87 33.78 8.40
C ILE A 132 -8.28 34.31 8.10
N GLU A 133 -8.77 34.09 6.87
CA GLU A 133 -10.12 34.52 6.47
C GLU A 133 -11.21 33.81 7.28
N ARG A 134 -11.02 32.52 7.57
CA ARG A 134 -11.92 31.70 8.39
C ARG A 134 -11.98 32.19 9.83
N GLN A 135 -10.82 32.47 10.43
CA GLN A 135 -10.73 33.08 11.76
C GLN A 135 -11.39 34.46 11.81
N ALA A 136 -11.21 35.29 10.78
CA ALA A 136 -11.86 36.60 10.68
C ALA A 136 -13.40 36.50 10.63
N ARG A 137 -13.94 35.41 10.09
CA ARG A 137 -15.39 35.10 10.11
C ARG A 137 -15.88 34.50 11.43
N GLY A 138 -14.98 34.21 12.38
CA GLY A 138 -15.31 33.56 13.65
C GLY A 138 -15.58 32.06 13.52
N GLU A 139 -15.14 31.44 12.42
CA GLU A 139 -15.26 30.01 12.18
C GLU A 139 -14.10 29.28 12.89
N GLU A 140 -14.29 28.86 14.15
CA GLU A 140 -13.33 28.00 14.83
C GLU A 140 -13.49 26.55 14.37
N GLU A 141 -12.45 26.02 13.72
CA GLU A 141 -12.43 24.63 13.29
C GLU A 141 -11.90 23.73 14.40
N LYS A 142 -12.68 22.71 14.77
CA LYS A 142 -12.27 21.72 15.77
C LYS A 142 -11.26 20.77 15.15
N TYR A 143 -10.03 20.80 15.66
CA TYR A 143 -9.02 19.80 15.35
C TYR A 143 -9.50 18.40 15.80
N ALA A 144 -9.58 17.46 14.86
CA ALA A 144 -9.81 16.06 15.14
C ALA A 144 -8.53 15.29 14.88
N GLU A 145 -8.02 14.57 15.89
CA GLU A 145 -6.87 13.70 15.72
C GLU A 145 -7.21 12.57 14.73
N PRO A 146 -6.35 12.32 13.73
CA PRO A 146 -6.60 11.26 12.76
C PRO A 146 -6.55 9.90 13.46
N VAL A 147 -7.58 9.07 13.24
CA VAL A 147 -7.62 7.71 13.78
C VAL A 147 -6.56 6.86 13.08
N ILE A 148 -5.56 6.40 13.85
CA ILE A 148 -4.52 5.50 13.34
C ILE A 148 -5.07 4.06 13.33
N ASN A 149 -5.55 3.61 12.17
CA ASN A 149 -6.00 2.23 11.98
C ASN A 149 -4.81 1.28 11.78
N VAL A 150 -4.30 0.74 12.88
CA VAL A 150 -3.27 -0.30 12.84
C VAL A 150 -3.93 -1.68 12.78
N THR A 151 -3.56 -2.50 11.80
CA THR A 151 -4.10 -3.88 11.67
C THR A 151 -3.37 -4.88 12.57
N ILE A 152 -2.12 -4.59 12.93
CA ILE A 152 -1.30 -5.41 13.83
C ILE A 152 -1.46 -4.92 15.27
N PRO A 153 -1.97 -5.74 16.20
CA PRO A 153 -2.19 -5.32 17.59
C PRO A 153 -0.89 -4.94 18.30
N GLU A 154 0.23 -5.61 17.98
CA GLU A 154 1.53 -5.29 18.56
C GLU A 154 1.98 -3.86 18.22
N ARG A 155 1.66 -3.36 17.02
CA ARG A 155 1.94 -1.97 16.64
C ARG A 155 1.00 -0.98 17.31
N ALA A 156 -0.26 -1.34 17.52
CA ALA A 156 -1.19 -0.50 18.28
C ALA A 156 -0.70 -0.33 19.72
N GLY A 157 -0.27 -1.41 20.37
CA GLY A 157 0.31 -1.37 21.71
C GLY A 157 1.60 -0.54 21.79
N LEU A 158 2.51 -0.68 20.81
CA LEU A 158 3.71 0.15 20.75
C LEU A 158 3.39 1.63 20.54
N ALA A 159 2.41 1.95 19.70
CA ALA A 159 1.96 3.32 19.50
C ALA A 159 1.42 3.91 20.81
N GLU A 160 0.63 3.16 21.57
CA GLU A 160 0.11 3.62 22.86
C GLU A 160 1.26 3.92 23.84
N ILE A 161 2.26 3.04 23.95
CA ILE A 161 3.40 3.22 24.88
C ILE A 161 4.30 4.40 24.47
N PHE A 162 4.51 4.61 23.17
CA PHE A 162 5.40 5.66 22.69
C PHE A 162 4.72 7.03 22.54
N CYS A 163 3.42 7.06 22.23
CA CYS A 163 2.68 8.31 22.02
C CYS A 163 2.03 8.82 23.31
N HIS A 164 1.74 7.97 24.29
CA HIS A 164 1.12 8.36 25.56
C HIS A 164 2.05 8.07 26.74
N GLN A 165 2.89 9.04 27.10
CA GLN A 165 3.74 9.00 28.29
C GLN A 165 3.31 10.10 29.27
N PRO A 166 2.47 9.79 30.26
CA PRO A 166 2.18 10.69 31.39
C PRO A 166 3.46 11.08 32.14
N ASP A 167 3.51 12.33 32.60
CA ASP A 167 4.70 12.88 33.27
C ASP A 167 4.94 12.28 34.68
N ASP A 168 3.90 11.74 35.32
CA ASP A 168 3.92 11.33 36.74
C ASP A 168 4.26 9.84 36.97
N TRP A 169 5.11 9.24 36.13
CA TRP A 169 5.44 7.81 36.28
C TRP A 169 6.46 7.54 37.38
N THR A 170 6.18 6.50 38.17
CA THR A 170 7.17 5.89 39.07
C THR A 170 8.22 5.08 38.29
N GLU A 171 9.41 4.92 38.85
CA GLU A 171 10.49 4.13 38.22
C GLU A 171 10.04 2.70 37.86
N ASP A 172 9.26 2.06 38.73
CA ASP A 172 8.70 0.71 38.50
C ASP A 172 7.69 0.66 37.35
N GLN A 173 6.94 1.74 37.11
CA GLN A 173 6.02 1.84 35.97
C GLN A 173 6.79 2.04 34.66
N ILE A 174 7.81 2.91 34.68
CA ILE A 174 8.72 3.10 33.54
C ILE A 174 9.39 1.77 33.18
N PHE A 175 9.88 1.03 34.17
CA PHE A 175 10.54 -0.25 33.95
C PHE A 175 9.60 -1.29 33.33
N ARG A 176 8.38 -1.43 33.86
CA ARG A 176 7.36 -2.34 33.30
C ARG A 176 6.98 -1.98 31.87
N ARG A 177 6.77 -0.70 31.57
CA ARG A 177 6.45 -0.22 30.22
C ARG A 177 7.58 -0.44 29.23
N LYS A 178 8.84 -0.35 29.67
CA LYS A 178 10.01 -0.70 28.84
C LYS A 178 10.05 -2.19 28.51
N ILE A 179 9.77 -3.07 29.48
CA ILE A 179 9.67 -4.51 29.23
C ILE A 179 8.55 -4.79 28.23
N GLU A 180 7.36 -4.24 28.45
CA GLU A 180 6.22 -4.39 27.55
C GLU A 180 6.56 -3.92 26.13
N ALA A 181 7.22 -2.78 25.97
CA ALA A 181 7.67 -2.30 24.67
C ALA A 181 8.67 -3.25 24.00
N ILE A 182 9.62 -3.82 24.76
CA ILE A 182 10.57 -4.81 24.23
C ILE A 182 9.83 -6.07 23.77
N ASP A 183 8.93 -6.59 24.59
CA ASP A 183 8.15 -7.79 24.27
C ASP A 183 7.30 -7.58 23.01
N LEU A 184 6.65 -6.42 22.89
CA LEU A 184 5.88 -6.05 21.69
C LEU A 184 6.78 -5.87 20.46
N MET A 185 7.97 -5.28 20.61
CA MET A 185 8.94 -5.17 19.51
C MET A 185 9.41 -6.55 19.03
N VAL A 186 9.68 -7.48 19.95
CA VAL A 186 10.07 -8.86 19.63
C VAL A 186 8.92 -9.59 18.93
N ALA A 187 7.71 -9.51 19.48
CA ALA A 187 6.53 -10.12 18.87
C ALA A 187 6.24 -9.56 17.47
N LEU A 188 6.46 -8.26 17.26
CA LEU A 188 6.28 -7.59 15.97
C LEU A 188 7.27 -8.08 14.91
N CYS A 189 8.51 -8.44 15.28
CA CYS A 189 9.51 -8.95 14.33
C CYS A 189 9.05 -10.24 13.62
N ASP A 190 8.20 -11.02 14.28
CA ASP A 190 7.63 -12.24 13.71
C ASP A 190 6.33 -11.99 12.93
N LYS A 191 5.86 -10.74 12.82
CA LYS A 191 4.67 -10.37 12.03
C LYS A 191 5.06 -9.80 10.67
N ARG A 192 4.18 -10.00 9.69
CA ARG A 192 4.30 -9.47 8.33
C ARG A 192 3.06 -8.65 8.01
N GLU A 193 3.25 -7.35 7.77
CA GLU A 193 2.21 -6.54 7.15
C GLU A 193 2.21 -6.74 5.65
N THR A 194 1.04 -7.05 5.09
CA THR A 194 0.83 -6.87 3.66
C THR A 194 0.25 -5.48 3.42
N VAL A 195 0.68 -4.84 2.33
CA VAL A 195 0.04 -3.61 1.87
C VAL A 195 -1.39 -4.00 1.50
N LYS A 196 -2.38 -3.56 2.29
CA LYS A 196 -3.80 -3.79 1.98
C LYS A 196 -4.06 -3.31 0.56
N GLN A 197 -4.65 -4.17 -0.27
CA GLN A 197 -5.38 -3.67 -1.43
C GLN A 197 -6.62 -2.97 -0.88
N THR A 198 -6.76 -1.68 -1.17
CA THR A 198 -7.95 -0.89 -0.87
C THR A 198 -9.12 -1.47 -1.66
N GLU A 199 -9.87 -2.38 -1.04
CA GLU A 199 -11.25 -2.66 -1.43
C GLU A 199 -12.19 -2.28 -0.27
N PRO A 200 -13.37 -1.70 -0.56
CA PRO A 200 -14.33 -1.30 0.45
C PRO A 200 -14.96 -2.54 1.05
N LEU A 201 -14.63 -2.86 2.31
CA LEU A 201 -15.40 -3.83 3.07
C LEU A 201 -16.68 -3.13 3.51
N GLU A 202 -17.81 -3.47 2.89
CA GLU A 202 -19.12 -3.20 3.44
C GLU A 202 -19.19 -3.85 4.84
N THR A 203 -19.21 -3.01 5.87
CA THR A 203 -19.28 -3.43 7.26
C THR A 203 -20.70 -3.86 7.61
N GLU A 204 -21.06 -5.10 7.27
CA GLU A 204 -22.09 -5.79 8.05
C GLU A 204 -21.45 -6.21 9.39
N HIS A 205 -21.78 -5.47 10.44
CA HIS A 205 -21.52 -5.85 11.82
C HIS A 205 -22.09 -7.26 12.09
N LYS A 206 -21.25 -8.29 11.98
CA LYS A 206 -21.52 -9.60 12.58
C LYS A 206 -20.72 -9.68 13.88
N SER A 207 -21.48 -9.84 14.95
CA SER A 207 -21.10 -10.18 16.31
C SER A 207 -19.73 -10.81 16.48
N LEU A 208 -18.99 -10.31 17.48
CA LEU A 208 -17.75 -10.84 18.08
C LEU A 208 -17.40 -12.27 17.61
N PRO A 209 -16.30 -12.46 16.87
CA PRO A 209 -15.88 -13.78 16.48
C PRO A 209 -15.43 -14.55 17.72
N SER A 210 -16.07 -15.70 17.97
CA SER A 210 -15.55 -16.73 18.85
C SER A 210 -14.03 -16.88 18.67
N PRO A 211 -13.24 -16.89 19.75
CA PRO A 211 -11.84 -17.26 19.65
C PRO A 211 -11.77 -18.71 19.17
N ASP A 212 -10.90 -18.92 18.19
CA ASP A 212 -10.39 -20.21 17.73
C ASP A 212 -11.35 -21.37 17.47
N ARG A 213 -11.78 -21.47 16.21
CA ARG A 213 -11.48 -22.69 15.45
C ARG A 213 -10.93 -22.28 14.09
N PHE A 214 -9.63 -22.45 13.88
CA PHE A 214 -9.12 -22.47 12.50
C PHE A 214 -9.86 -23.58 11.76
N PRO A 215 -10.36 -23.34 10.53
CA PRO A 215 -11.02 -24.39 9.77
C PRO A 215 -10.06 -25.58 9.63
N LEU A 216 -10.43 -26.74 10.19
CA LEU A 216 -9.65 -27.98 10.05
C LEU A 216 -9.55 -28.38 8.57
N LEU A 217 -10.50 -27.90 7.76
CA LEU A 217 -10.53 -28.06 6.31
C LEU A 217 -10.37 -26.70 5.65
N LEU A 218 -9.32 -26.60 4.83
CA LEU A 218 -9.05 -25.49 3.93
C LEU A 218 -10.18 -25.36 2.90
N HIS A 219 -10.72 -24.15 2.71
CA HIS A 219 -11.70 -23.88 1.67
C HIS A 219 -11.05 -23.92 0.27
N ALA A 220 -11.78 -24.37 -0.76
CA ALA A 220 -11.27 -24.56 -2.11
C ALA A 220 -10.66 -23.28 -2.76
N ALA A 221 -11.05 -22.11 -2.25
CA ALA A 221 -10.58 -20.80 -2.71
C ALA A 221 -9.66 -20.08 -1.70
N GLN A 222 -9.12 -20.78 -0.70
CA GLN A 222 -8.12 -20.24 0.22
C GLN A 222 -6.71 -20.72 -0.11
N CYS A 223 -5.71 -19.85 0.05
CA CYS A 223 -4.32 -20.19 -0.27
C CYS A 223 -3.71 -21.12 0.79
N PRO A 224 -3.21 -22.30 0.40
CA PRO A 224 -2.65 -23.28 1.36
C PRO A 224 -1.42 -22.73 2.11
N ASP A 225 -0.62 -21.87 1.46
CA ASP A 225 0.60 -21.33 2.07
C ASP A 225 0.29 -20.13 2.97
N CYS A 226 -0.66 -19.26 2.59
CA CYS A 226 -1.06 -18.15 3.45
C CYS A 226 -1.72 -18.63 4.74
N ILE A 227 -2.52 -19.70 4.68
CA ILE A 227 -3.17 -20.23 5.89
C ILE A 227 -2.18 -20.73 6.92
N GLY A 228 -1.07 -21.33 6.49
CA GLY A 228 -0.01 -21.80 7.37
C GLY A 228 0.97 -20.71 7.82
N ASP A 229 0.89 -19.49 7.27
CA ASP A 229 1.83 -18.42 7.59
C ASP A 229 1.37 -17.63 8.83
N GLU A 230 1.86 -18.05 10.00
CA GLU A 230 1.56 -17.42 11.30
C GLU A 230 2.02 -15.96 11.41
N ARG A 231 2.86 -15.50 10.48
CA ARG A 231 3.31 -14.11 10.42
C ARG A 231 2.22 -13.18 9.91
N LEU A 232 1.24 -13.71 9.17
CA LEU A 232 0.11 -12.95 8.63
C LEU A 232 -1.01 -12.83 9.67
N SER A 233 -1.84 -11.80 9.53
CA SER A 233 -3.04 -11.63 10.37
C SER A 233 -4.06 -12.73 10.09
N ARG A 234 -4.97 -13.01 11.04
CA ARG A 234 -6.03 -14.03 10.88
C ARG A 234 -6.88 -13.79 9.63
N GLU A 235 -7.20 -12.53 9.35
CA GLU A 235 -8.00 -12.13 8.19
C GLU A 235 -7.28 -12.44 6.87
N GLU A 236 -5.99 -12.11 6.77
CA GLU A 236 -5.17 -12.40 5.59
C GLU A 236 -4.94 -13.90 5.40
N ARG A 237 -4.71 -14.63 6.48
CA ARG A 237 -4.56 -16.09 6.44
C ARG A 237 -5.84 -16.74 5.94
N ALA A 238 -7.00 -16.36 6.47
CA ALA A 238 -8.29 -16.93 6.10
C ALA A 238 -8.91 -16.33 4.82
N PHE A 239 -8.19 -15.45 4.12
CA PHE A 239 -8.69 -14.76 2.94
C PHE A 239 -9.17 -15.73 1.87
N THR A 240 -10.41 -15.53 1.42
CA THR A 240 -11.05 -16.38 0.41
C THR A 240 -11.13 -15.64 -0.91
N TYR A 241 -10.42 -16.16 -1.91
CA TYR A 241 -10.43 -15.58 -3.25
C TYR A 241 -11.76 -15.83 -3.96
N CYS A 242 -12.17 -14.91 -4.82
CA CYS A 242 -13.43 -15.04 -5.56
C CYS A 242 -13.44 -16.21 -6.57
N ARG A 243 -12.27 -16.64 -7.08
CA ARG A 243 -12.16 -17.67 -8.13
C ARG A 243 -10.91 -18.54 -8.00
N PRO A 244 -10.96 -19.84 -8.37
CA PRO A 244 -9.79 -20.73 -8.40
C PRO A 244 -8.62 -20.24 -9.26
N THR A 245 -8.88 -19.49 -10.33
CA THR A 245 -7.82 -18.92 -11.17
C THR A 245 -7.02 -17.82 -10.46
N VAL A 246 -7.68 -17.02 -9.63
CA VAL A 246 -7.09 -15.88 -8.92
C VAL A 246 -6.20 -16.38 -7.78
N ILE A 247 -6.66 -17.36 -7.01
CA ILE A 247 -5.83 -18.03 -6.00
C ILE A 247 -4.60 -18.69 -6.64
N ASN A 248 -4.75 -19.36 -7.80
CA ASN A 248 -3.61 -19.94 -8.50
C ASN A 248 -2.61 -18.87 -8.98
N ASP A 249 -3.10 -17.71 -9.44
CA ASP A 249 -2.22 -16.59 -9.78
C ASP A 249 -1.48 -16.05 -8.56
N HIS A 250 -2.16 -15.90 -7.42
CA HIS A 250 -1.53 -15.52 -6.17
C HIS A 250 -0.46 -16.54 -5.73
N PHE A 251 -0.78 -17.83 -5.74
CA PHE A 251 0.13 -18.90 -5.35
C PHE A 251 1.38 -18.94 -6.23
N ASP A 252 1.21 -18.90 -7.56
CA ASP A 252 2.30 -18.90 -8.53
C ASP A 252 3.23 -17.68 -8.37
N ASP A 253 2.68 -16.54 -7.96
CA ASP A 253 3.41 -15.28 -7.90
C ASP A 253 4.10 -15.05 -6.55
N GLN A 254 3.47 -15.46 -5.44
CA GLN A 254 3.93 -15.16 -4.09
C GLN A 254 4.69 -16.32 -3.44
N HIS A 255 4.32 -17.56 -3.74
CA HIS A 255 4.77 -18.74 -2.97
C HIS A 255 5.59 -19.73 -3.78
N LEU A 256 5.26 -19.92 -5.06
CA LEU A 256 5.87 -20.94 -5.91
C LEU A 256 7.40 -20.82 -6.02
N ILE A 257 7.94 -19.60 -6.17
CA ILE A 257 9.39 -19.37 -6.27
C ILE A 257 10.11 -19.84 -5.00
N ARG A 258 9.53 -19.57 -3.83
CA ARG A 258 10.10 -19.99 -2.55
C ARG A 258 10.12 -21.51 -2.43
N ARG A 259 9.03 -22.17 -2.84
CA ARG A 259 8.93 -23.64 -2.86
C ARG A 259 9.94 -24.28 -3.80
N GLU A 260 10.07 -23.78 -5.02
CA GLU A 260 11.07 -24.29 -5.99
C GLU A 260 12.51 -24.14 -5.45
N ARG A 261 12.82 -23.05 -4.75
CA ARG A 261 14.13 -22.86 -4.12
C ARG A 261 14.37 -23.83 -2.96
N ALA A 262 13.38 -24.03 -2.10
CA ALA A 262 13.47 -24.97 -0.99
C ALA A 262 13.64 -26.42 -1.49
N GLU A 263 12.99 -26.79 -2.60
CA GLU A 263 13.18 -28.09 -3.25
C GLU A 263 14.62 -28.25 -3.75
N GLN A 264 15.18 -27.21 -4.36
CA GLN A 264 16.56 -27.20 -4.86
C GLN A 264 17.60 -27.24 -3.73
N SER A 265 17.35 -26.60 -2.59
CA SER A 265 18.26 -26.61 -1.43
C SER A 265 18.11 -27.86 -0.56
N GLY A 266 17.18 -28.77 -0.88
CA GLY A 266 16.87 -29.93 -0.05
C GLY A 266 16.25 -29.55 1.30
N GLU A 267 15.80 -28.31 1.45
CA GLU A 267 15.05 -27.88 2.62
C GLU A 267 13.74 -28.63 2.69
N ARG A 268 13.34 -29.00 3.91
CA ARG A 268 12.02 -29.60 4.14
C ARG A 268 10.96 -28.54 3.84
N ILE A 269 10.40 -28.59 2.64
CA ILE A 269 9.16 -27.87 2.34
C ILE A 269 8.10 -28.43 3.28
N ARG A 270 7.65 -27.61 4.23
CA ARG A 270 6.45 -27.91 5.03
C ARG A 270 5.23 -27.83 4.10
N CYS A 271 4.96 -28.89 3.35
CA CYS A 271 3.63 -29.32 2.95
C CYS A 271 3.70 -30.69 2.26
N GLU A 272 2.90 -31.63 2.74
CA GLU A 272 2.78 -33.01 2.27
C GLU A 272 2.18 -33.11 0.86
N HIS A 273 2.91 -32.73 -0.19
CA HIS A 273 2.63 -33.03 -1.61
C HIS A 273 1.37 -32.36 -2.23
N PRO A 274 1.43 -31.94 -3.52
CA PRO A 274 0.30 -31.34 -4.24
C PRO A 274 -0.96 -32.25 -4.32
N ASN A 275 -0.80 -33.56 -4.15
CA ASN A 275 -1.92 -34.50 -4.09
C ASN A 275 -2.70 -34.45 -2.76
N HIS A 276 -2.11 -34.03 -1.64
CA HIS A 276 -2.84 -33.88 -0.37
C HIS A 276 -3.77 -32.68 -0.42
N VAL A 277 -3.28 -31.55 -0.93
CA VAL A 277 -4.05 -30.30 -1.04
C VAL A 277 -5.31 -30.50 -1.90
N GLN A 278 -5.21 -31.24 -3.00
CA GLN A 278 -6.38 -31.56 -3.81
C GLN A 278 -7.25 -32.67 -3.21
N ARG A 279 -6.66 -33.76 -2.69
CA ARG A 279 -7.42 -34.92 -2.20
C ARG A 279 -8.09 -34.70 -0.84
N VAL A 280 -7.45 -33.94 0.05
CA VAL A 280 -7.90 -33.71 1.43
C VAL A 280 -8.66 -32.39 1.54
N HIS A 281 -8.25 -31.37 0.77
CA HIS A 281 -8.82 -30.03 0.86
C HIS A 281 -9.57 -29.56 -0.40
N GLY A 282 -9.57 -30.33 -1.49
CA GLY A 282 -10.27 -29.96 -2.73
C GLY A 282 -9.67 -28.76 -3.47
N VAL A 283 -8.52 -28.23 -3.04
CA VAL A 283 -7.85 -27.09 -3.69
C VAL A 283 -7.03 -27.60 -4.87
N THR A 284 -7.36 -27.11 -6.07
CA THR A 284 -6.70 -27.52 -7.32
C THR A 284 -5.65 -26.49 -7.72
N LEU A 285 -4.38 -26.84 -7.57
CA LEU A 285 -3.25 -26.03 -8.02
C LEU A 285 -2.88 -26.34 -9.49
N ARG A 286 -2.28 -25.37 -10.18
CA ARG A 286 -1.78 -25.57 -11.56
C ARG A 286 -0.69 -26.64 -11.61
N SER A 287 -0.72 -27.44 -12.68
CA SER A 287 0.36 -28.38 -12.99
C SER A 287 1.64 -27.65 -13.40
N ALA A 288 2.79 -28.33 -13.28
CA ALA A 288 4.08 -27.79 -13.70
C ALA A 288 4.09 -27.32 -15.17
N GLU A 289 3.38 -28.01 -16.05
CA GLU A 289 3.26 -27.63 -17.46
C GLU A 289 2.44 -26.34 -17.64
N GLN A 290 1.30 -26.22 -16.95
CA GLN A 290 0.50 -24.99 -16.96
C GLN A 290 1.28 -23.80 -16.40
N VAL A 291 2.08 -24.00 -15.35
CA VAL A 291 2.98 -22.99 -14.78
C VAL A 291 4.02 -22.55 -15.82
N LYS A 292 4.69 -23.50 -16.49
CA LYS A 292 5.67 -23.19 -17.55
C LYS A 292 5.04 -22.38 -18.68
N GLN A 293 3.88 -22.80 -19.17
CA GLN A 293 3.15 -22.09 -20.20
C GLN A 293 2.77 -20.67 -19.77
N ARG A 294 2.32 -20.48 -18.52
CA ARG A 294 2.04 -19.15 -17.96
C ARG A 294 3.29 -18.28 -17.89
N ARG A 295 4.42 -18.82 -17.44
CA ARG A 295 5.71 -18.11 -17.39
C ARG A 295 6.14 -17.67 -18.79
N LEU A 296 6.08 -18.57 -19.78
CA LEU A 296 6.39 -18.27 -21.17
C LEU A 296 5.48 -17.17 -21.74
N ARG A 297 4.16 -17.27 -21.51
CA ARG A 297 3.20 -16.23 -21.91
C ARG A 297 3.51 -14.89 -21.27
N ARG A 298 3.84 -14.85 -19.97
CA ARG A 298 4.24 -13.62 -19.26
C ARG A 298 5.53 -13.03 -19.84
N THR A 299 6.53 -13.85 -20.13
CA THR A 299 7.78 -13.39 -20.74
C THR A 299 7.56 -12.81 -22.13
N ARG A 300 6.80 -13.50 -22.99
CA ARG A 300 6.43 -13.00 -24.33
C ARG A 300 5.70 -11.67 -24.26
N ARG A 301 4.72 -11.55 -23.35
CA ARG A 301 4.00 -10.28 -23.12
C ARG A 301 4.91 -9.16 -22.63
N ARG A 302 5.87 -9.46 -21.74
CA ARG A 302 6.87 -8.47 -21.28
C ARG A 302 7.81 -8.03 -22.41
N GLN A 303 8.19 -8.94 -23.31
CA GLN A 303 9.03 -8.61 -24.47
C GLN A 303 8.31 -7.67 -25.44
N MET A 304 7.04 -7.94 -25.77
CA MET A 304 6.20 -7.08 -26.61
C MET A 304 6.10 -5.63 -26.09
N VAL A 305 6.10 -5.45 -24.77
CA VAL A 305 6.06 -4.12 -24.13
C VAL A 305 7.44 -3.45 -24.11
N LYS A 306 8.53 -4.22 -23.98
CA LYS A 306 9.89 -3.68 -23.88
C LYS A 306 10.56 -3.36 -25.23
N GLY A 307 10.14 -4.02 -26.31
CA GLY A 307 10.80 -3.96 -27.63
C GLY A 307 10.96 -2.56 -28.25
N LYS A 308 10.23 -1.55 -27.75
CA LYS A 308 10.29 -0.17 -28.27
C LYS A 308 11.09 0.83 -27.41
N ARG A 309 11.59 0.46 -26.23
CA ARG A 309 12.41 1.37 -25.40
C ARG A 309 13.84 1.58 -25.91
N GLN A 310 14.21 0.97 -27.03
CA GLN A 310 15.57 0.99 -27.60
C GLN A 310 15.66 1.56 -29.03
N GLN A 311 14.61 2.23 -29.54
CA GLN A 311 14.64 2.89 -30.84
C GLN A 311 14.33 4.38 -30.73
#